data_AF-A0A819XHW8-F1
#
_entry.id   AF-A0A819XHW8-F1
#
_cell.length_a   1.000
_cell.length_b   1.000
_cell.length_c   1.000
_cell.angle_alpha   90.00
_cell.angle_beta   90.00
_cell.angle_gamma   90.00
#
_symmetry.space_group_name_H-M   'P 1'
#
loop_
_entity.id
_entity.type
_entity.pdbx_description
1 polymer ?
#
loop_
_entity_poly.entity_id
_entity_poly.type
_entity_poly.pdbx_seq_one_letter_code
_entity_poly.pdbx_strand_id
1 'polypeptide(L)'
;MSPKKKQHVNRTGVYFLADEHRKLYPAYSRMSIHDLIILLLPRWRSMTLVQRKPYEDLAKQYKRTRMLNNENVITPVIPSSEEVSFIEKNINENKFLDSYFSMDLIDIFKRNLFFVTFQIFCRTDDEDGGDYYPAEIAIMKYSFIESIKQEYFTIIKPEKFPVGYTGTAIDLSRETHQIPPFDFVGANGDYKRIWQEVKRVIGG
;
A
#
# COMPACT_ATOMS: atom_id res chain seq x y z
N MET A 1 17.67 -39.85 29.78
CA MET A 1 17.61 -38.38 29.84
C MET A 1 17.08 -37.87 28.51
N SER A 2 15.91 -37.23 28.49
CA SER A 2 15.32 -36.70 27.25
C SER A 2 16.09 -35.45 26.79
N PRO A 3 16.39 -35.29 25.48
CA PRO A 3 17.12 -34.13 25.00
C PRO A 3 16.30 -32.85 25.18
N LYS A 4 16.91 -31.84 25.82
CA LYS A 4 16.29 -30.54 26.06
C LYS A 4 15.91 -29.88 24.72
N LYS A 5 14.64 -29.48 24.56
CA LYS A 5 14.16 -28.70 23.42
C LYS A 5 15.02 -27.43 23.27
N LYS A 6 15.64 -27.24 22.11
CA LYS A 6 16.36 -26.00 21.79
C LYS A 6 15.35 -24.85 21.78
N GLN A 7 15.48 -23.92 22.72
CA GLN A 7 14.66 -22.72 22.79
C GLN A 7 14.97 -21.86 21.55
N HIS A 8 13.97 -21.67 20.67
CA HIS A 8 14.13 -20.88 19.46
C HIS A 8 14.31 -19.40 19.83
N VAL A 9 15.51 -18.87 19.58
CA VAL A 9 15.81 -17.45 19.81
C VAL A 9 15.33 -16.66 18.59
N ASN A 10 14.27 -15.85 18.78
CA ASN A 10 13.82 -14.89 17.77
C ASN A 10 14.89 -13.81 17.56
N ARG A 11 15.47 -13.75 16.35
CA ARG A 11 16.45 -12.72 15.97
C ARG A 11 15.73 -11.45 15.53
N THR A 12 15.56 -10.52 16.47
CA THR A 12 14.94 -9.19 16.27
C THR A 12 15.99 -8.14 15.88
N GLY A 13 15.61 -6.88 15.61
CA GLY A 13 16.59 -5.84 15.24
C GLY A 13 17.72 -5.66 16.26
N VAL A 14 17.41 -5.68 17.56
CA VAL A 14 18.43 -5.58 18.63
C VAL A 14 19.41 -6.76 18.63
N TYR A 15 19.02 -7.93 18.13
CA TYR A 15 19.94 -9.06 17.94
C TYR A 15 21.05 -8.72 16.94
N PHE A 16 20.70 -8.08 15.82
CA PHE A 16 21.67 -7.72 14.78
C PHE A 16 22.59 -6.59 15.24
N LEU A 17 22.08 -5.65 16.04
CA LEU A 17 22.93 -4.67 16.73
C LEU A 17 23.94 -5.36 17.67
N ALA A 18 23.49 -6.35 18.45
CA ALA A 18 24.36 -7.09 19.37
C ALA A 18 25.39 -7.95 18.64
N ASP A 19 25.03 -8.55 17.51
CA ASP A 19 25.94 -9.32 16.65
C ASP A 19 27.02 -8.43 16.01
N GLU A 20 26.65 -7.25 15.52
CA GLU A 20 27.59 -6.25 15.03
C GLU A 20 28.52 -5.75 16.14
N HIS A 21 27.98 -5.42 17.30
CA HIS A 21 28.77 -4.97 18.45
C HIS A 21 29.79 -6.02 18.90
N ARG A 22 29.44 -7.31 18.86
CA ARG A 22 30.37 -8.40 19.15
C ARG A 22 31.52 -8.45 18.13
N LYS A 23 31.22 -8.23 16.85
CA LYS A 23 32.22 -8.25 15.76
C LYS A 23 33.18 -7.07 15.85
N LEU A 24 32.67 -5.89 16.23
CA LEU A 24 33.47 -4.66 16.34
C LEU A 24 34.32 -4.60 17.60
N TYR A 25 33.89 -5.22 18.70
CA TYR A 25 34.57 -5.11 19.99
C TYR A 25 34.96 -6.50 20.56
N PRO A 26 36.21 -6.95 20.35
CA PRO A 26 36.67 -8.28 20.77
C PRO A 26 36.52 -8.59 22.25
N ALA A 27 36.48 -7.56 23.11
CA ALA A 27 36.23 -7.69 24.55
C ALA A 27 34.90 -8.39 24.88
N TYR A 28 33.92 -8.32 23.98
CA TYR A 28 32.60 -8.94 24.15
C TYR A 28 32.43 -10.25 23.38
N SER A 29 33.50 -10.75 22.74
CA SER A 29 33.47 -11.99 21.94
C SER A 29 33.02 -13.22 22.75
N ARG A 30 33.38 -13.27 24.03
CA ARG A 30 33.03 -14.36 24.97
C ARG A 30 31.67 -14.18 25.65
N MET A 31 31.03 -13.03 25.49
CA MET A 31 29.75 -12.74 26.13
C MET A 31 28.60 -13.37 25.35
N SER A 32 27.61 -13.93 26.04
CA SER A 32 26.44 -14.52 25.38
C SER A 32 25.66 -13.46 24.60
N ILE A 33 24.94 -13.86 23.55
CA ILE A 33 24.19 -12.87 22.76
C ILE A 33 23.05 -12.25 23.57
N HIS A 34 22.52 -12.99 24.54
CA HIS A 34 21.48 -12.52 25.42
C HIS A 34 22.00 -11.40 26.33
N ASP A 35 23.16 -11.58 26.97
CA ASP A 35 23.76 -10.58 27.85
C ASP A 35 24.15 -9.32 27.07
N LEU A 36 24.66 -9.51 25.84
CA LEU A 36 24.93 -8.40 24.93
C LEU A 36 23.68 -7.63 24.53
N ILE A 37 22.55 -8.32 24.28
CA ILE A 37 21.27 -7.66 24.03
C ILE A 37 20.87 -6.84 25.25
N ILE A 38 20.92 -7.42 26.46
CA ILE A 38 20.58 -6.71 27.71
C ILE A 38 21.44 -5.45 27.88
N LEU A 39 22.75 -5.58 27.67
CA LEU A 39 23.70 -4.46 27.73
C LEU A 39 23.36 -3.34 26.72
N LEU A 40 22.91 -3.71 25.53
CA LEU A 40 22.64 -2.77 24.43
C LEU A 40 21.20 -2.27 24.38
N LEU A 41 20.28 -2.80 25.20
CA LEU A 41 18.88 -2.35 25.25
C LEU A 41 18.74 -0.84 25.52
N PRO A 42 19.48 -0.22 26.45
CA PRO A 42 19.42 1.22 26.66
C PRO A 42 19.82 2.01 25.41
N ARG A 43 20.91 1.62 24.75
CA ARG A 43 21.38 2.22 23.49
C ARG A 43 20.35 2.02 22.37
N TRP A 44 19.78 0.83 22.26
CA TRP A 44 18.72 0.55 21.28
C TRP A 44 17.53 1.49 21.50
N ARG A 45 17.08 1.67 22.75
CA ARG A 45 15.96 2.55 23.10
C ARG A 45 16.22 4.02 22.80
N SER A 46 17.48 4.48 22.88
CA SER A 46 17.86 5.86 22.54
C SER A 46 18.08 6.10 21.04
N MET A 47 18.15 5.06 20.21
CA MET A 47 18.31 5.22 18.75
C MET A 47 17.04 5.71 18.07
N THR A 48 17.20 6.55 17.05
CA THR A 48 16.09 7.00 16.19
C THR A 48 15.63 5.90 15.24
N LEU A 49 14.45 6.07 14.62
CA LEU A 49 13.93 5.12 13.62
C LEU A 49 14.91 4.90 12.45
N VAL A 50 15.56 5.97 11.98
CA VAL A 50 16.56 5.91 10.90
C VAL A 50 17.76 5.06 11.31
N GLN A 51 18.22 5.19 12.55
CA GLN A 51 19.36 4.41 13.07
C GLN A 51 19.00 2.94 13.31
N ARG A 52 17.75 2.63 13.65
CA ARG A 52 17.29 1.25 13.85
C ARG A 52 17.00 0.50 12.55
N LYS A 53 16.58 1.22 11.52
CA LYS A 53 16.20 0.68 10.20
C LYS A 53 17.13 -0.40 9.65
N PRO A 54 18.47 -0.22 9.55
CA PRO A 54 19.34 -1.25 9.00
C PRO A 54 19.26 -2.58 9.75
N TYR A 55 19.15 -2.55 11.09
CA TYR A 55 19.05 -3.76 11.90
C TYR A 55 17.66 -4.41 11.82
N GLU A 56 16.61 -3.60 11.71
CA GLU A 56 15.25 -4.10 11.49
C GLU A 56 15.08 -4.74 10.11
N ASP A 57 15.72 -4.18 9.08
CA ASP A 57 15.73 -4.74 7.73
C ASP A 57 16.49 -6.07 7.67
N LEU A 58 17.62 -6.19 8.37
CA LEU A 58 18.33 -7.46 8.56
C LEU A 58 17.45 -8.52 9.26
N ALA A 59 16.68 -8.12 10.28
CA ALA A 59 15.75 -9.02 10.95
C ALA A 59 14.60 -9.48 10.04
N LYS A 60 14.06 -8.59 9.21
CA LYS A 60 13.05 -8.93 8.19
C LYS A 60 13.62 -9.86 7.13
N GLN A 61 14.84 -9.61 6.65
CA GLN A 61 15.50 -10.46 5.67
C GLN A 61 15.76 -11.86 6.25
N TYR A 62 16.26 -11.94 7.48
CA TYR A 62 16.48 -13.22 8.16
C TYR A 62 15.20 -14.05 8.30
N LYS A 63 14.08 -13.41 8.65
CA LYS A 63 12.76 -14.06 8.67
C LYS A 63 12.37 -14.59 7.28
N ARG A 64 12.50 -13.76 6.23
CA ARG A 64 12.21 -14.16 4.85
C ARG A 64 13.08 -15.32 4.36
N THR A 65 14.39 -15.30 4.63
CA THR A 65 15.30 -16.40 4.25
C THR A 65 14.94 -17.71 4.95
N ARG A 66 14.55 -17.67 6.23
CA ARG A 66 14.09 -18.89 6.92
C ARG A 66 12.75 -19.42 6.39
N MET A 67 11.86 -18.53 5.94
CA MET A 67 10.61 -18.89 5.27
C MET A 67 10.88 -19.60 3.93
N LEU A 68 11.82 -19.08 3.13
CA LEU A 68 12.21 -19.67 1.85
C LEU A 68 12.94 -21.01 2.00
N ASN A 69 13.76 -21.15 3.04
CA ASN A 69 14.59 -22.35 3.28
C ASN A 69 13.87 -23.46 4.06
N ASN A 70 12.57 -23.31 4.32
CA ASN A 70 11.71 -24.33 4.95
C ASN A 70 12.27 -24.90 6.28
N GLU A 71 13.00 -24.09 7.06
CA GLU A 71 13.55 -24.51 8.34
C GLU A 71 12.45 -24.52 9.43
N ASN A 72 11.68 -25.62 9.50
CA ASN A 72 10.74 -25.96 10.57
C ASN A 72 9.83 -24.79 11.02
N VAL A 73 9.10 -24.19 10.09
CA VAL A 73 7.95 -23.34 10.42
C VAL A 73 6.76 -24.28 10.63
N ILE A 74 6.28 -24.42 11.87
CA ILE A 74 5.22 -25.37 12.26
C ILE A 74 3.84 -25.02 11.65
N THR A 75 3.71 -23.87 11.03
CA THR A 75 2.54 -23.50 10.22
C THR A 75 3.04 -22.71 9.03
N PRO A 76 2.89 -23.19 7.78
CA PRO A 76 3.02 -22.28 6.66
C PRO A 76 1.95 -21.21 6.89
N VAL A 77 2.37 -19.97 7.15
CA VAL A 77 1.51 -18.83 6.87
C VAL A 77 1.46 -18.81 5.36
N ILE A 78 0.55 -19.59 4.80
CA ILE A 78 0.14 -19.45 3.41
C ILE A 78 -0.48 -18.06 3.41
N PRO A 79 0.17 -17.05 2.78
CA PRO A 79 -0.47 -15.76 2.66
C PRO A 79 -1.79 -16.02 1.95
N SER A 80 -2.88 -15.42 2.42
CA SER A 80 -4.15 -15.58 1.71
C SER A 80 -3.95 -15.18 0.25
N SER A 81 -4.77 -15.71 -0.66
CA SER A 81 -4.77 -15.28 -2.06
C SER A 81 -4.85 -13.75 -2.19
N GLU A 82 -5.53 -13.10 -1.25
CA GLU A 82 -5.60 -11.64 -1.10
C GLU A 82 -4.26 -11.01 -0.69
N GLU A 83 -3.52 -11.60 0.25
CA GLU A 83 -2.18 -11.10 0.62
C GLU A 83 -1.16 -11.30 -0.50
N VAL A 84 -1.17 -12.44 -1.20
CA VAL A 84 -0.29 -12.69 -2.34
C VAL A 84 -0.60 -11.70 -3.46
N SER A 85 -1.87 -11.55 -3.84
CA SER A 85 -2.29 -10.60 -4.89
C SER A 85 -1.97 -9.16 -4.51
N PHE A 86 -2.12 -8.77 -3.24
CA PHE A 86 -1.74 -7.44 -2.77
C PHE A 86 -0.23 -7.20 -2.87
N ILE A 87 0.59 -8.19 -2.51
CA ILE A 87 2.06 -8.10 -2.62
C ILE A 87 2.49 -8.06 -4.08
N GLU A 88 1.93 -8.91 -4.94
CA GLU A 88 2.22 -8.94 -6.38
C GLU A 88 1.79 -7.64 -7.07
N LYS A 89 0.60 -7.12 -6.74
CA LYS A 89 0.12 -5.82 -7.22
C LYS A 89 1.08 -4.70 -6.81
N ASN A 90 1.48 -4.65 -5.54
CA ASN A 90 2.47 -3.66 -5.07
C ASN A 90 3.82 -3.80 -5.76
N ILE A 91 4.32 -5.01 -5.99
CA ILE A 91 5.61 -5.22 -6.68
C ILE A 91 5.51 -4.76 -8.14
N ASN A 92 4.40 -5.06 -8.82
CA ASN A 92 4.21 -4.69 -10.21
C ASN A 92 3.98 -3.18 -10.38
N GLU A 93 3.20 -2.57 -9.50
CA GLU A 93 3.02 -1.11 -9.44
C GLU A 93 4.37 -0.41 -9.21
N ASN A 94 5.20 -0.86 -8.26
CA ASN A 94 6.52 -0.28 -8.04
C ASN A 94 7.45 -0.44 -9.26
N LYS A 95 7.45 -1.60 -9.93
CA LYS A 95 8.22 -1.78 -11.17
C LYS A 95 7.76 -0.85 -12.29
N PHE A 96 6.45 -0.63 -12.43
CA PHE A 96 5.92 0.33 -13.38
C PHE A 96 6.40 1.74 -13.04
N LEU A 97 6.29 2.16 -11.77
CA LEU A 97 6.76 3.48 -11.32
C LEU A 97 8.26 3.67 -11.54
N ASP A 98 9.08 2.65 -11.25
CA ASP A 98 10.52 2.66 -11.50
C ASP A 98 10.85 2.79 -12.99
N SER A 99 10.02 2.22 -13.88
CA SER A 99 10.16 2.39 -15.32
C SER A 99 9.60 3.71 -15.86
N TYR A 100 8.58 4.25 -15.18
CA TYR A 100 7.83 5.42 -15.60
C TYR A 100 8.52 6.72 -15.19
N PHE A 101 9.14 6.74 -14.01
CA PHE A 101 9.98 7.83 -13.53
C PHE A 101 11.44 7.56 -13.93
N SER A 102 11.95 8.35 -14.87
CA SER A 102 13.37 8.36 -15.19
C SER A 102 14.18 8.85 -13.98
N MET A 103 15.47 8.48 -13.89
CA MET A 103 16.37 9.11 -12.89
C MET A 103 16.65 10.59 -13.19
N ASP A 104 16.13 11.14 -14.30
CA ASP A 104 16.30 12.55 -14.66
C ASP A 104 15.24 13.42 -13.96
N LEU A 105 15.71 14.21 -13.00
CA LEU A 105 14.88 15.13 -12.24
C LEU A 105 14.21 16.19 -13.13
N ILE A 106 14.85 16.62 -14.23
CA ILE A 106 14.27 17.64 -15.11
C ILE A 106 13.03 17.10 -15.82
N ASP A 107 13.11 15.84 -16.25
CA ASP A 107 12.01 15.13 -16.89
C ASP A 107 10.86 14.88 -15.88
N ILE A 108 11.16 14.46 -14.66
CA ILE A 108 10.17 14.33 -13.57
C ILE A 108 9.42 15.64 -13.33
N PHE A 109 10.12 16.77 -13.27
CA PHE A 109 9.49 18.06 -12.95
C PHE A 109 8.56 18.57 -14.07
N LYS A 110 8.87 18.23 -15.32
CA LYS A 110 8.08 18.60 -16.51
C LYS A 110 6.88 17.67 -16.77
N ARG A 111 6.90 16.46 -16.23
CA ARG A 111 5.86 15.46 -16.48
C ARG A 111 4.52 15.87 -15.90
N ASN A 112 3.47 15.50 -16.63
CA ASN A 112 2.10 15.63 -16.16
C ASN A 112 1.72 14.37 -15.38
N LEU A 113 1.38 14.56 -14.11
CA LEU A 113 0.73 13.57 -13.26
C LEU A 113 -0.77 13.80 -13.31
N PHE A 114 -1.53 12.70 -13.33
CA PHE A 114 -2.98 12.75 -13.32
C PHE A 114 -3.49 12.07 -12.05
N PHE A 115 -4.21 12.83 -11.22
CA PHE A 115 -4.93 12.30 -10.09
C PHE A 115 -6.37 12.06 -10.51
N VAL A 116 -6.83 10.82 -10.38
CA VAL A 116 -8.19 10.42 -10.73
C VAL A 116 -8.85 9.84 -9.48
N THR A 117 -10.02 10.34 -9.13
CA THR A 117 -10.82 9.83 -8.03
C THR A 117 -12.25 9.63 -8.47
N PHE A 118 -12.88 8.61 -7.90
CA PHE A 118 -14.29 8.31 -8.08
C PHE A 118 -14.95 8.23 -6.71
N GLN A 119 -16.15 8.79 -6.62
CA GLN A 119 -17.12 8.37 -5.61
C GLN A 119 -18.08 7.39 -6.27
N ILE A 120 -18.59 6.43 -5.50
CA ILE A 120 -19.51 5.41 -5.99
C ILE A 120 -20.75 5.39 -5.11
N PHE A 121 -21.89 5.07 -5.70
CA PHE A 121 -23.12 4.78 -4.96
C PHE A 121 -23.11 3.35 -4.43
N CYS A 122 -22.72 2.38 -5.25
CA CYS A 122 -22.66 0.98 -4.83
C CYS A 122 -21.73 0.18 -5.75
N ARG A 123 -21.41 -1.03 -5.29
CA ARG A 123 -20.76 -2.08 -6.07
C ARG A 123 -21.66 -3.32 -5.99
N THR A 124 -21.89 -4.01 -7.11
CA THR A 124 -22.56 -5.32 -7.08
C THR A 124 -21.60 -6.41 -6.66
N ASP A 125 -22.15 -7.46 -6.04
CA ASP A 125 -21.42 -8.66 -5.68
C ASP A 125 -21.74 -9.75 -6.72
N ASP A 126 -21.04 -9.72 -7.86
CA ASP A 126 -21.13 -10.75 -8.92
C ASP A 126 -19.87 -11.63 -8.92
N GLU A 127 -19.99 -12.87 -9.43
CA GLU A 127 -18.88 -13.86 -9.44
C GLU A 127 -17.63 -13.35 -10.18
N ASP A 128 -17.79 -12.44 -11.14
CA ASP A 128 -16.70 -11.83 -11.93
C ASP A 128 -16.14 -10.53 -11.30
N GLY A 129 -16.48 -10.22 -10.05
CA GLY A 129 -15.95 -9.06 -9.32
C GLY A 129 -16.86 -7.83 -9.31
N GLY A 130 -18.02 -7.89 -9.98
CA GLY A 130 -19.11 -6.93 -9.88
C GLY A 130 -18.90 -5.57 -10.54
N ASP A 131 -20.01 -4.87 -10.76
CA ASP A 131 -20.09 -3.56 -11.39
C ASP A 131 -20.09 -2.43 -10.37
N TYR A 132 -19.39 -1.35 -10.69
CA TYR A 132 -19.35 -0.13 -9.89
C TYR A 132 -20.29 0.92 -10.46
N TYR A 133 -21.10 1.53 -9.60
CA TYR A 133 -22.04 2.58 -9.97
C TYR A 133 -21.47 3.93 -9.55
N PRO A 134 -20.86 4.70 -10.46
CA PRO A 134 -20.17 5.93 -10.12
C PRO A 134 -21.16 7.04 -9.75
N ALA A 135 -20.83 7.77 -8.68
CA ALA A 135 -21.52 8.97 -8.23
C ALA A 135 -20.79 10.24 -8.70
N GLU A 136 -19.47 10.20 -8.78
CA GLU A 136 -18.65 11.36 -9.13
C GLU A 136 -17.35 10.90 -9.78
N ILE A 137 -16.81 11.72 -10.67
CA ILE A 137 -15.43 11.63 -11.12
C ILE A 137 -14.76 12.99 -10.98
N ALA A 138 -13.54 12.99 -10.45
CA ALA A 138 -12.65 14.13 -10.52
C ALA A 138 -11.28 13.71 -11.08
N ILE A 139 -10.79 14.50 -12.03
CA ILE A 139 -9.48 14.34 -12.67
C ILE A 139 -8.73 15.64 -12.54
N MET A 140 -7.53 15.59 -11.99
CA MET A 140 -6.64 16.73 -11.84
C MET A 140 -5.31 16.45 -12.54
N LYS A 141 -4.91 17.35 -13.45
CA LYS A 141 -3.61 17.36 -14.10
C LYS A 141 -2.65 18.26 -13.32
N TYR A 142 -1.52 17.70 -12.92
CA TYR A 142 -0.50 18.36 -12.11
C TYR A 142 0.89 18.22 -12.74
N SER A 143 1.72 19.25 -12.68
CA SER A 143 3.17 19.14 -12.90
C SER A 143 3.91 19.93 -11.81
N PHE A 144 5.18 19.62 -11.54
CA PHE A 144 5.93 20.37 -10.53
C PHE A 144 6.23 21.80 -10.95
N ILE A 145 6.33 22.07 -12.26
CA ILE A 145 6.64 23.40 -12.78
C ILE A 145 5.40 24.30 -12.80
N GLU A 146 4.25 23.76 -13.18
CA GLU A 146 3.05 24.58 -13.41
C GLU A 146 1.96 24.33 -12.35
N SER A 147 2.24 23.46 -11.38
CA SER A 147 1.27 23.03 -10.36
C SER A 147 0.01 22.44 -11.01
N ILE A 148 -1.17 22.79 -10.49
CA ILE A 148 -2.47 22.33 -10.99
C ILE A 148 -2.81 23.07 -12.30
N LYS A 149 -2.93 22.31 -13.39
CA LYS A 149 -3.16 22.86 -14.74
C LYS A 149 -4.59 22.75 -15.23
N GLN A 150 -5.26 21.64 -14.91
CA GLN A 150 -6.56 21.34 -15.48
C GLN A 150 -7.33 20.39 -14.58
N GLU A 151 -8.60 20.70 -14.37
CA GLU A 151 -9.52 19.92 -13.58
C GLU A 151 -10.71 19.54 -14.46
N TYR A 152 -11.10 18.28 -14.43
CA TYR A 152 -12.40 17.84 -14.89
C TYR A 152 -13.12 17.21 -13.71
N PHE A 153 -14.30 17.73 -13.42
CA PHE A 153 -15.13 17.27 -12.32
C PHE A 153 -16.56 17.14 -12.83
N THR A 154 -17.21 16.03 -12.53
CA THR A 154 -18.64 15.90 -12.76
C THR A 154 -19.27 14.92 -11.79
N ILE A 155 -20.49 15.25 -11.35
CA ILE A 155 -21.35 14.31 -10.65
C ILE A 155 -22.12 13.52 -11.70
N ILE A 156 -22.06 12.20 -11.61
CA ILE A 156 -22.58 11.27 -12.61
C ILE A 156 -24.00 10.86 -12.23
N LYS A 157 -24.91 10.94 -13.21
CA LYS A 157 -26.26 10.41 -13.03
C LYS A 157 -26.22 8.89 -13.15
N PRO A 158 -26.58 8.13 -12.11
CA PRO A 158 -26.72 6.69 -12.25
C PRO A 158 -27.93 6.41 -13.17
N GLU A 159 -27.80 5.45 -14.08
CA GLU A 159 -28.93 5.06 -14.95
C GLU A 159 -30.06 4.44 -14.13
N LYS A 160 -29.80 3.25 -13.58
CA LYS A 160 -30.65 2.53 -12.63
C LYS A 160 -29.78 1.66 -11.74
N PHE A 161 -30.05 1.69 -10.44
CA PHE A 161 -29.39 0.77 -9.52
C PHE A 161 -29.88 -0.67 -9.75
N PRO A 162 -29.01 -1.67 -9.56
CA PRO A 162 -29.40 -3.05 -9.55
C PRO A 162 -30.38 -3.33 -8.41
N VAL A 163 -31.25 -4.32 -8.61
CA VAL A 163 -32.25 -4.72 -7.62
C VAL A 163 -31.56 -5.15 -6.33
N GLY A 164 -32.01 -4.62 -5.21
CA GLY A 164 -31.44 -4.90 -3.88
C GLY A 164 -30.35 -3.91 -3.43
N TYR A 165 -29.78 -3.10 -4.33
CA TYR A 165 -28.67 -2.19 -4.01
C TYR A 165 -29.09 -0.75 -3.71
N THR A 166 -30.39 -0.44 -3.80
CA THR A 166 -30.91 0.90 -3.45
C THR A 166 -30.62 1.27 -2.01
N GLY A 167 -30.78 0.35 -1.05
CA GLY A 167 -30.46 0.61 0.36
C GLY A 167 -28.98 0.95 0.53
N THR A 168 -28.11 0.10 -0.03
CA THR A 168 -26.65 0.31 -0.06
C THR A 168 -26.26 1.67 -0.64
N ALA A 169 -26.90 2.07 -1.75
CA ALA A 169 -26.63 3.36 -2.39
C ALA A 169 -27.01 4.55 -1.50
N ILE A 170 -28.12 4.45 -0.76
CA ILE A 170 -28.55 5.48 0.18
C ILE A 170 -27.61 5.54 1.38
N ASP A 171 -27.25 4.40 1.95
CA ASP A 171 -26.39 4.34 3.14
C ASP A 171 -24.99 4.87 2.83
N LEU A 172 -24.37 4.37 1.75
CA LEU A 172 -23.03 4.83 1.34
C LEU A 172 -23.01 6.31 1.01
N SER A 173 -24.04 6.81 0.33
CA SER A 173 -24.22 8.24 0.06
C SER A 173 -24.21 9.06 1.35
N ARG A 174 -25.00 8.66 2.35
CA ARG A 174 -25.10 9.38 3.64
C ARG A 174 -23.80 9.35 4.43
N GLU A 175 -23.07 8.24 4.37
CA GLU A 175 -21.83 8.03 5.13
C GLU A 175 -20.61 8.70 4.51
N THR A 176 -20.59 8.89 3.20
CA THR A 176 -19.37 9.29 2.48
C THR A 176 -19.51 10.65 1.77
N HIS A 177 -20.13 10.67 0.59
CA HIS A 177 -20.07 11.79 -0.35
C HIS A 177 -21.29 12.72 -0.31
N GLN A 178 -22.39 12.32 0.34
CA GLN A 178 -23.64 13.08 0.50
C GLN A 178 -24.37 13.46 -0.81
N ILE A 179 -23.88 12.98 -1.96
CA ILE A 179 -24.57 13.07 -3.26
C ILE A 179 -25.83 12.20 -3.21
N PRO A 180 -27.04 12.74 -3.44
CA PRO A 180 -28.26 11.95 -3.35
C PRO A 180 -28.34 10.94 -4.52
N PRO A 181 -28.71 9.67 -4.27
CA PRO A 181 -28.80 8.64 -5.32
C PRO A 181 -29.93 8.87 -6.34
N PHE A 182 -30.91 9.71 -5.99
CA PHE A 182 -32.10 9.99 -6.79
C PHE A 182 -32.35 11.49 -6.90
N ASP A 183 -33.03 11.90 -7.98
CA ASP A 183 -33.61 13.23 -8.17
C ASP A 183 -32.67 14.43 -7.96
N PHE A 184 -31.35 14.22 -8.19
CA PHE A 184 -30.37 15.29 -8.04
C PHE A 184 -30.24 16.11 -9.33
N VAL A 185 -30.32 17.43 -9.18
CA VAL A 185 -30.22 18.40 -10.28
C VAL A 185 -28.74 18.70 -10.57
N GLY A 186 -28.37 18.75 -11.85
CA GLY A 186 -26.99 19.00 -12.28
C GLY A 186 -26.17 17.73 -12.60
N ALA A 187 -26.80 16.58 -12.46
CA ALA A 187 -26.25 15.28 -12.83
C ALA A 187 -25.94 15.18 -14.33
N ASN A 188 -24.75 14.71 -14.68
CA ASN A 188 -24.45 14.35 -16.07
C ASN A 188 -24.78 12.86 -16.30
N GLY A 189 -25.80 12.59 -17.10
CA GLY A 189 -26.18 11.23 -17.52
C GLY A 189 -25.63 10.84 -18.91
N ASP A 190 -24.88 11.72 -19.58
CA ASP A 190 -24.26 11.43 -20.86
C ASP A 190 -22.88 10.80 -20.67
N TYR A 191 -22.86 9.50 -20.41
CA TYR A 191 -21.63 8.72 -20.20
C TYR A 191 -20.66 8.82 -21.39
N LYS A 192 -21.18 8.96 -22.62
CA LYS A 192 -20.35 9.14 -23.81
C LYS A 192 -19.61 10.47 -23.75
N ARG A 193 -20.30 11.56 -23.39
CA ARG A 193 -19.68 12.87 -23.20
C ARG A 193 -18.71 12.89 -22.04
N ILE A 194 -19.06 12.25 -20.92
CA ILE A 194 -18.14 12.10 -19.77
C ILE A 194 -16.84 11.45 -20.23
N TRP A 195 -16.93 10.33 -20.93
CA TRP A 195 -15.76 9.64 -21.46
C TRP A 195 -14.94 10.48 -22.46
N GLN A 196 -15.61 11.29 -23.28
CA GLN A 196 -14.92 12.24 -24.18
C GLN A 196 -14.14 13.30 -23.40
N GLU A 197 -14.70 13.85 -22.32
CA GLU A 197 -14.01 14.82 -21.46
C GLU A 197 -12.84 14.19 -20.70
N VAL A 198 -13.01 12.97 -20.18
CA VAL A 198 -11.92 12.19 -19.56
C VAL A 198 -10.77 12.04 -20.54
N LYS A 199 -11.05 11.61 -21.78
CA LYS A 199 -10.02 11.50 -22.82
C LYS A 199 -9.39 12.84 -23.17
N ARG A 200 -10.16 13.92 -23.22
CA ARG A 200 -9.64 15.28 -23.48
C ARG A 200 -8.65 15.72 -22.39
N VAL A 201 -8.89 15.34 -21.14
CA VAL A 201 -8.04 15.72 -20.00
C VAL A 201 -6.78 14.85 -19.97
N ILE A 202 -6.91 13.53 -20.14
CA ILE A 202 -5.80 12.56 -20.01
C ILE A 202 -4.96 12.45 -21.29
N GLY A 203 -5.55 12.70 -22.47
CA GLY A 203 -4.95 12.40 -23.78
C GLY A 203 -5.33 13.40 -24.88
N GLY A 204 -5.24 14.69 -24.57
CA GLY A 204 -5.02 15.76 -25.56
C GLY A 204 -3.55 16.14 -25.62
#